data_AF-A0A929UJI4-F1
#
_entry.id   AF-A0A929UJI4-F1
#
_cell.length_a   1.000
_cell.length_b   1.000
_cell.length_c   1.000
_cell.angle_alpha   90.00
_cell.angle_beta   90.00
_cell.angle_gamma   90.00
#
_symmetry.space_group_name_H-M   'P 1'
#
loop_
_entity.id
_entity.type
_entity.pdbx_description
1 polymer ?
#
loop_
_entity_poly.entity_id
_entity_poly.type
_entity_poly.pdbx_seq_one_letter_code
_entity_poly.pdbx_strand_id
1 'polypeptide(L)'
;MIAFLFVSIPIYSRAASTNGQGYDESLFRDLDASGGKERTNEREPGSSSSTEDLKKLNIANTVTVTYDNGNGTLNGSLRILITLTLISLAPTLLVMMTSFTRIIIVLHFTRAALNTQTAPPNMVLLGLALFLTFFIMQPTLNKVYDHAVVPFENQEIDQEEAIKRGMDPLRDFMFSQTMTKDVKLFMEIAKVNWDGSLDTIPNRILIPSFIISELRTAFIIGFIIYIPFIVIDMVVASVLMSMGMMMLPPTPWTSDPSW
;
A
#
# COMPACT_ATOMS: atom_id res chain seq x y z
N MET A 1 4.43 -3.02 12.12
CA MET A 1 5.06 -4.34 12.39
C MET A 1 4.34 -5.41 11.56
N ILE A 2 4.61 -5.48 10.24
CA ILE A 2 4.36 -6.59 9.26
C ILE A 2 4.79 -6.05 7.87
N ALA A 3 6.06 -5.69 7.71
CA ALA A 3 6.59 -5.28 6.38
C ALA A 3 8.10 -5.52 6.22
N PHE A 4 8.73 -6.28 7.11
CA PHE A 4 10.20 -6.34 7.21
C PHE A 4 10.82 -7.70 6.88
N LEU A 5 10.09 -8.64 6.28
CA LEU A 5 10.57 -10.02 6.20
C LEU A 5 11.07 -10.53 4.84
N PHE A 6 10.99 -9.79 3.73
CA PHE A 6 11.39 -10.38 2.44
C PHE A 6 12.05 -9.43 1.43
N VAL A 7 13.04 -8.65 1.87
CA VAL A 7 13.99 -8.03 0.93
C VAL A 7 15.41 -8.21 1.47
N SER A 8 16.05 -9.31 1.08
CA SER A 8 17.50 -9.46 1.22
C SER A 8 18.18 -8.80 0.02
N ILE A 9 18.81 -7.65 0.25
CA ILE A 9 19.69 -6.99 -0.71
C ILE A 9 21.12 -7.48 -0.44
N PRO A 10 21.86 -8.05 -1.40
CA PRO A 10 23.27 -8.37 -1.21
C PRO A 10 24.12 -7.09 -1.30
N ILE A 11 24.74 -6.69 -0.19
CA ILE A 11 25.72 -5.60 -0.14
C ILE A 11 27.05 -6.13 -0.70
N TYR A 12 27.47 -5.62 -1.87
CA TYR A 12 28.86 -5.76 -2.32
C TYR A 12 29.73 -4.72 -1.60
N SER A 13 30.66 -5.17 -0.75
CA SER A 13 31.71 -4.29 -0.19
C SER A 13 32.88 -4.19 -1.18
N ARG A 14 33.24 -2.96 -1.58
CA ARG A 14 34.56 -2.68 -2.16
C ARG A 14 35.45 -2.14 -1.05
N ALA A 15 36.45 -2.93 -0.66
CA ALA A 15 37.55 -2.48 0.17
C ALA A 15 38.49 -1.59 -0.67
N ALA A 16 38.63 -0.32 -0.30
CA ALA A 16 39.70 0.53 -0.80
C ALA A 16 40.94 0.33 0.09
N SER A 17 41.96 -0.28 -0.50
CA SER A 17 43.31 -0.36 0.04
C SER A 17 44.03 0.97 -0.16
N THR A 18 44.69 1.49 0.87
CA THR A 18 45.88 2.33 0.71
C THR A 18 46.77 2.25 1.95
N ASN A 19 48.06 2.16 1.63
CA ASN A 19 49.21 1.84 2.47
C ASN A 19 49.48 2.80 3.63
N GLY A 20 50.17 2.24 4.63
CA GLY A 20 50.61 2.89 5.86
C GLY A 20 51.76 3.88 5.74
N GLN A 21 51.92 4.66 6.81
CA GLN A 21 53.11 5.42 7.19
C GLN A 21 53.06 5.76 8.69
N GLY A 22 54.10 5.33 9.41
CA GLY A 22 54.72 5.95 10.61
C GLY A 22 53.87 6.33 11.82
N TYR A 23 54.06 5.65 12.94
CA TYR A 23 53.64 6.12 14.27
C TYR A 23 54.67 7.11 14.81
N ASP A 24 54.24 8.36 15.08
CA ASP A 24 55.04 9.40 15.72
C ASP A 24 54.85 9.32 17.25
N GLU A 25 55.93 9.02 17.96
CA GLU A 25 56.00 8.70 19.39
C GLU A 25 56.13 9.97 20.26
N SER A 26 55.53 11.08 19.81
CA SER A 26 55.53 12.38 20.52
C SER A 26 54.22 12.68 21.26
N LEU A 27 53.21 11.79 21.17
CA LEU A 27 51.86 11.99 21.71
C LEU A 27 51.67 11.57 23.19
N PHE A 28 52.71 11.09 23.87
CA PHE A 28 52.61 10.56 25.24
C PHE A 28 53.19 11.46 26.34
N ARG A 29 53.59 12.70 26.01
CA ARG A 29 54.26 13.58 26.99
C ARG A 29 53.34 14.55 27.77
N ASP A 30 52.06 14.62 27.43
CA ASP A 30 51.17 15.65 28.00
C ASP A 30 50.11 15.14 29.00
N LEU A 31 50.27 13.93 29.55
CA LEU A 31 49.31 13.36 30.51
C LEU A 31 49.53 13.71 31.99
N ASP A 32 50.46 14.61 32.32
CA ASP A 32 50.66 15.04 33.72
C ASP A 32 50.70 16.56 33.87
N ALA A 33 49.57 17.22 33.59
CA ALA A 33 49.27 18.54 34.13
C ALA A 33 47.76 18.84 34.11
N SER A 34 47.18 18.90 35.32
CA SER A 34 45.98 19.66 35.66
C SER A 34 44.61 19.10 35.23
N GLY A 35 44.02 18.31 36.13
CA GLY A 35 42.72 18.64 36.73
C GLY A 35 41.50 18.79 35.82
N GLY A 36 40.75 17.69 35.70
CA GLY A 36 39.28 17.69 35.67
C GLY A 36 38.61 18.08 34.34
N LYS A 37 38.09 17.08 33.63
CA LYS A 37 36.74 17.01 32.99
C LYS A 37 36.69 15.83 32.01
N GLU A 38 36.34 14.64 32.50
CA GLU A 38 35.98 13.48 31.66
C GLU A 38 34.47 13.45 31.36
N ARG A 39 33.96 14.38 30.53
CA ARG A 39 32.60 14.25 29.95
C ARG A 39 32.57 14.78 28.53
N THR A 40 32.09 13.97 27.59
CA THR A 40 31.87 14.32 26.16
C THR A 40 30.53 15.04 25.90
N ASN A 41 29.80 15.42 26.95
CA ASN A 41 28.57 16.21 26.81
C ASN A 41 28.95 17.70 26.81
N GLU A 42 28.88 18.38 25.67
CA GLU A 42 29.11 19.83 25.61
C GLU A 42 27.98 20.65 26.26
N ARG A 43 26.83 20.04 26.62
CA ARG A 43 25.70 20.70 27.31
C ARG A 43 24.95 19.73 28.23
N GLU A 44 24.50 20.22 29.38
CA GLU A 44 23.64 19.45 30.32
C GLU A 44 22.24 19.18 29.72
N PRO A 45 21.65 18.00 29.94
CA PRO A 45 20.30 17.70 29.48
C PRO A 45 19.30 18.64 30.17
N GLY A 46 18.68 19.53 29.39
CA GLY A 46 17.73 20.55 29.86
C GLY A 46 18.12 22.00 29.58
N SER A 47 19.30 22.28 29.00
CA SER A 47 19.77 23.65 28.77
C SER A 47 19.23 24.35 27.50
N SER A 48 18.29 23.75 26.77
CA SER A 48 17.71 24.35 25.56
C SER A 48 16.45 25.16 25.90
N SER A 49 16.64 26.43 26.28
CA SER A 49 15.55 27.36 26.62
C SER A 49 15.24 28.38 25.52
N SER A 50 15.97 28.35 24.40
CA SER A 50 15.72 29.24 23.25
C SER A 50 15.01 28.49 22.11
N THR A 51 13.98 29.11 21.56
CA THR A 51 13.16 28.60 20.43
C THR A 51 13.98 28.30 19.17
N GLU A 52 15.12 28.96 19.00
CA GLU A 52 16.09 28.74 17.92
C GLU A 52 16.81 27.38 18.02
N ASP A 53 17.14 26.93 19.24
CA ASP A 53 17.82 25.65 19.46
C ASP A 53 16.86 24.46 19.34
N LEU A 54 15.59 24.66 19.74
CA LEU A 54 14.51 23.68 19.53
C LEU A 54 14.15 23.52 18.04
N LYS A 55 14.32 24.57 17.22
CA LYS A 55 14.17 24.48 15.75
C LYS A 55 15.24 23.59 15.13
N LYS A 56 16.49 23.60 15.62
CA LYS A 56 17.58 22.76 15.10
C LYS A 56 17.34 21.26 15.29
N LEU A 57 16.64 20.87 16.34
CA LEU A 57 16.24 19.48 16.59
C LEU A 57 15.08 19.01 15.69
N ASN A 58 14.33 19.94 15.08
CA ASN A 58 13.19 19.66 14.19
C ASN A 58 13.57 19.66 12.70
N ILE A 59 14.87 19.79 12.36
CA ILE A 59 15.32 19.86 10.95
C ILE A 59 15.25 18.50 10.24
N ALA A 60 15.10 17.39 10.98
CA ALA A 60 15.00 16.05 10.42
C ALA A 60 13.69 15.76 9.65
N ASN A 61 12.71 16.68 9.65
CA ASN A 61 11.43 16.51 8.95
C ASN A 61 11.07 17.72 8.06
N THR A 62 12.02 18.21 7.26
CA THR A 62 11.73 19.26 6.27
C THR A 62 11.65 18.73 4.83
N VAL A 63 10.44 18.41 4.40
CA VAL A 63 10.02 18.40 2.99
C VAL A 63 9.55 19.81 2.63
N THR A 64 10.41 20.62 2.02
CA THR A 64 10.06 21.98 1.62
C THR A 64 9.13 21.95 0.39
N VAL A 65 7.83 22.15 0.61
CA VAL A 65 6.89 22.41 -0.48
C VAL A 65 6.88 23.92 -0.71
N THR A 66 7.58 24.37 -1.75
CA THR A 66 7.58 25.77 -2.17
C THR A 66 6.31 26.02 -2.99
N TYR A 67 5.33 26.71 -2.40
CA TYR A 67 4.14 27.18 -3.12
C TYR A 67 4.34 28.66 -3.46
N ASP A 68 4.44 28.95 -4.75
CA ASP A 68 4.59 30.30 -5.28
C ASP A 68 3.23 31.02 -5.30
N ASN A 69 2.84 31.58 -4.15
CA ASN A 69 2.10 32.86 -4.01
C ASN A 69 1.52 33.01 -2.59
N GLY A 70 2.04 33.99 -1.84
CA GLY A 70 1.28 34.71 -0.81
C GLY A 70 1.23 34.09 0.58
N ASN A 71 2.17 34.50 1.45
CA ASN A 71 2.05 34.58 2.92
C ASN A 71 1.20 33.52 3.63
N GLY A 72 1.85 32.40 3.99
CA GLY A 72 1.35 31.50 5.01
C GLY A 72 2.25 30.30 5.15
N THR A 73 3.28 30.37 6.00
CA THR A 73 3.95 29.17 6.47
C THR A 73 2.88 28.30 7.14
N LEU A 74 2.51 27.17 6.52
CA LEU A 74 1.65 26.16 7.15
C LEU A 74 2.22 25.88 8.54
N ASN A 75 1.38 26.00 9.58
CA ASN A 75 1.75 25.68 10.94
C ASN A 75 2.41 24.27 10.95
N GLY A 76 3.58 24.12 11.58
CA GLY A 76 4.32 22.86 11.57
C GLY A 76 3.45 21.67 12.00
N SER A 77 2.54 21.88 12.94
CA SER A 77 1.57 20.87 13.38
C SER A 77 0.54 20.50 12.29
N LEU A 78 0.07 21.47 11.51
CA LEU A 78 -0.85 21.22 10.39
C LEU A 78 -0.15 20.46 9.26
N ARG A 79 1.12 20.76 8.98
CA ARG A 79 1.91 20.04 7.97
C ARG A 79 2.17 18.59 8.37
N ILE A 80 2.48 18.34 9.65
CA ILE A 80 2.61 16.98 10.19
C ILE A 80 1.29 16.23 10.06
N LEU A 81 0.16 16.86 10.41
CA LEU A 81 -1.17 16.25 10.30
C LEU A 81 -1.49 15.83 8.86
N ILE A 82 -1.26 16.71 7.87
CA ILE A 82 -1.50 16.40 6.45
C ILE A 82 -0.57 15.27 6.00
N THR A 83 0.71 15.30 6.40
CA THR A 83 1.69 14.27 6.01
C THR A 83 1.31 12.90 6.56
N LEU A 84 0.93 12.82 7.84
CA LEU A 84 0.48 11.57 8.47
C LEU A 84 -0.80 11.02 7.83
N THR A 85 -1.70 11.92 7.45
CA THR A 85 -2.94 11.55 6.75
C THR A 85 -2.63 10.95 5.38
N LEU A 86 -1.70 11.57 4.63
CA LEU A 86 -1.28 11.09 3.32
C LEU A 86 -0.60 9.71 3.42
N ILE A 87 0.29 9.52 4.40
CA ILE A 87 0.97 8.24 4.64
C ILE A 87 -0.03 7.13 5.02
N SER A 88 -1.05 7.46 5.82
CA SER A 88 -2.09 6.51 6.22
C SER A 88 -2.97 6.07 5.05
N LEU A 89 -3.28 6.99 4.12
CA LEU A 89 -4.15 6.72 2.96
C LEU A 89 -3.40 6.13 1.76
N ALA A 90 -2.09 6.40 1.63
CA ALA A 90 -1.26 5.88 0.55
C ALA A 90 -1.38 4.36 0.29
N PRO A 91 -1.29 3.47 1.31
CA PRO A 91 -1.33 2.03 1.05
C PRO A 91 -2.68 1.56 0.51
N THR A 92 -3.79 2.14 0.95
CA THR A 92 -5.12 1.75 0.46
C THR A 92 -5.33 2.21 -0.98
N LEU A 93 -4.90 3.43 -1.31
CA LEU A 93 -4.91 3.94 -2.68
C LEU A 93 -4.07 3.10 -3.62
N LEU A 94 -2.86 2.73 -3.21
CA LEU A 94 -1.96 1.90 -4.01
C LEU A 94 -2.63 0.57 -4.35
N VAL A 95 -3.17 -0.13 -3.35
CA VAL A 95 -3.83 -1.41 -3.55
C VAL A 95 -5.05 -1.29 -4.48
N MET A 96 -5.83 -0.21 -4.38
CA MET A 96 -6.98 0.02 -5.27
C MET A 96 -6.60 0.25 -6.74
N MET A 97 -5.39 0.71 -7.04
CA MET A 97 -4.87 0.90 -8.40
C MET A 97 -4.30 -0.40 -9.01
N THR A 98 -4.46 -1.54 -8.34
CA THR A 98 -3.97 -2.86 -8.80
C THR A 98 -5.12 -3.85 -9.02
N SER A 99 -4.78 -5.10 -9.36
CA SER A 99 -5.74 -6.21 -9.51
C SER A 99 -6.42 -6.65 -8.20
N PHE A 100 -5.99 -6.13 -7.05
CA PHE A 100 -6.50 -6.53 -5.74
C PHE A 100 -8.02 -6.46 -5.63
N THR A 101 -8.63 -5.37 -6.09
CA THR A 101 -10.08 -5.10 -5.97
C THR A 101 -10.91 -6.21 -6.61
N ARG A 102 -10.51 -6.71 -7.79
CA ARG A 102 -11.21 -7.81 -8.47
C ARG A 102 -11.10 -9.11 -7.69
N ILE A 103 -9.88 -9.43 -7.25
CA ILE A 103 -9.59 -10.70 -6.58
C ILE A 103 -10.34 -10.80 -5.27
N ILE A 104 -10.30 -9.76 -4.42
CA ILE A 104 -10.95 -9.81 -3.10
C ILE A 104 -12.47 -9.95 -3.22
N ILE A 105 -13.10 -9.29 -4.21
CA ILE A 105 -14.54 -9.39 -4.45
C ILE A 105 -14.93 -10.77 -4.94
N VAL A 106 -14.21 -11.33 -5.92
CA VAL A 106 -14.48 -12.69 -6.43
C VAL A 106 -14.33 -13.74 -5.33
N LEU A 107 -13.28 -13.63 -4.51
CA LEU A 107 -13.07 -14.52 -3.36
C LEU A 107 -14.18 -14.37 -2.31
N HIS A 108 -14.65 -13.14 -2.07
CA HIS A 108 -15.78 -12.89 -1.17
C HIS A 108 -17.07 -13.55 -1.67
N PHE A 109 -17.39 -13.40 -2.96
CA PHE A 109 -18.53 -14.08 -3.59
C PHE A 109 -18.42 -15.60 -3.52
N THR A 110 -17.22 -16.13 -3.75
CA THR A 110 -16.97 -17.57 -3.64
C THR A 110 -17.25 -18.08 -2.23
N ARG A 111 -16.82 -17.34 -1.19
CA ARG A 111 -17.16 -17.70 0.20
C ARG A 111 -18.66 -17.67 0.45
N ALA A 112 -19.35 -16.61 0.01
CA ALA A 112 -20.80 -16.51 0.18
C ALA A 112 -21.53 -17.66 -0.54
N ALA A 113 -21.05 -18.08 -1.71
CA ALA A 113 -21.61 -19.17 -2.49
C ALA A 113 -21.54 -20.53 -1.79
N LEU A 114 -20.51 -20.78 -0.98
CA LEU A 114 -20.33 -22.04 -0.25
C LEU A 114 -21.26 -22.18 0.96
N ASN A 115 -22.00 -21.13 1.33
CA ASN A 115 -22.88 -21.07 2.51
C ASN A 115 -22.20 -21.54 3.82
N THR A 116 -20.88 -21.36 3.90
CA THR A 116 -20.09 -21.70 5.08
C THR A 116 -20.11 -20.53 6.06
N GLN A 117 -20.50 -20.77 7.32
CA GLN A 117 -20.78 -19.68 8.26
C GLN A 117 -19.54 -18.83 8.63
N THR A 118 -18.32 -19.37 8.56
CA THR A 118 -17.10 -18.64 8.98
C THR A 118 -15.81 -19.02 8.25
N ALA A 119 -15.81 -20.09 7.45
CA ALA A 119 -14.63 -20.54 6.71
C ALA A 119 -14.74 -20.15 5.23
N PRO A 120 -13.73 -19.51 4.61
CA PRO A 120 -12.48 -19.01 5.18
C PRO A 120 -12.61 -17.66 5.92
N PRO A 121 -11.77 -17.38 6.94
CA PRO A 121 -11.74 -16.08 7.64
C PRO A 121 -11.38 -14.91 6.72
N ASN A 122 -11.87 -13.70 7.03
CA ASN A 122 -11.56 -12.47 6.26
C ASN A 122 -10.05 -12.22 6.11
N MET A 123 -9.27 -12.49 7.16
CA MET A 123 -7.81 -12.36 7.16
C MET A 123 -7.15 -13.27 6.12
N VAL A 124 -7.68 -14.49 5.93
CA VAL A 124 -7.17 -15.45 4.95
C VAL A 124 -7.50 -14.98 3.54
N LEU A 125 -8.72 -14.51 3.30
CA LEU A 125 -9.10 -13.94 1.99
C LEU A 125 -8.25 -12.74 1.63
N LEU A 126 -8.00 -11.85 2.60
CA LEU A 126 -7.13 -10.69 2.41
C LEU A 126 -5.69 -11.10 2.06
N GLY A 127 -5.14 -12.07 2.79
CA GLY A 127 -3.80 -12.61 2.51
C GLY A 127 -3.70 -13.23 1.12
N LEU A 128 -4.66 -14.09 0.76
CA LEU A 128 -4.73 -14.70 -0.57
C LEU A 128 -4.85 -13.63 -1.67
N ALA A 129 -5.69 -12.62 -1.47
CA ALA A 129 -5.85 -11.54 -2.42
C ALA A 129 -4.56 -10.75 -2.62
N LEU A 130 -3.83 -10.42 -1.53
CA LEU A 130 -2.55 -9.73 -1.63
C LEU A 130 -1.49 -10.57 -2.34
N PHE A 131 -1.34 -11.85 -2.00
CA PHE A 131 -0.36 -12.72 -2.67
C PHE A 131 -0.66 -12.89 -4.16
N LEU A 132 -1.91 -13.09 -4.54
CA LEU A 132 -2.32 -13.16 -5.95
C LEU A 132 -2.10 -11.82 -6.67
N THR A 133 -2.32 -10.70 -5.97
CA THR A 133 -2.05 -9.36 -6.53
C THR A 133 -0.56 -9.21 -6.83
N PHE A 134 0.33 -9.53 -5.89
CA PHE A 134 1.78 -9.47 -6.12
C PHE A 134 2.21 -10.38 -7.28
N PHE A 135 1.66 -11.59 -7.36
CA PHE A 135 1.94 -12.52 -8.44
C PHE A 135 1.53 -11.96 -9.81
N ILE A 136 0.32 -11.40 -9.93
CA ILE A 136 -0.18 -10.83 -11.18
C ILE A 136 0.53 -9.52 -11.55
N MET A 137 0.88 -8.71 -10.54
CA MET A 137 1.51 -7.39 -10.72
C MET A 137 3.02 -7.45 -10.91
N GLN A 138 3.66 -8.61 -10.79
CA GLN A 138 5.11 -8.79 -10.95
C GLN A 138 5.70 -8.04 -12.18
N PRO A 139 5.18 -8.15 -13.41
CA PRO A 139 5.77 -7.45 -14.56
C PRO A 139 5.66 -5.92 -14.46
N THR A 140 4.59 -5.40 -13.86
CA THR A 140 4.41 -3.96 -13.66
C THR A 140 5.33 -3.45 -12.57
N LEU A 141 5.46 -4.19 -11.46
CA LEU A 141 6.37 -3.85 -10.36
C LEU A 141 7.82 -3.84 -10.80
N ASN A 142 8.23 -4.80 -11.64
CA ASN A 142 9.59 -4.83 -12.20
C ASN A 142 9.87 -3.60 -13.06
N LYS A 143 8.93 -3.20 -13.93
CA LYS A 143 9.07 -1.96 -14.72
C LYS A 143 9.20 -0.72 -13.84
N VAL A 144 8.41 -0.62 -12.77
CA VAL A 144 8.52 0.48 -11.81
C VAL A 144 9.89 0.47 -11.11
N TYR A 145 10.37 -0.71 -10.72
CA TYR A 145 11.69 -0.86 -10.11
C TYR A 145 12.81 -0.38 -11.03
N ASP A 146 12.83 -0.87 -12.27
CA ASP A 146 13.89 -0.58 -13.24
C ASP A 146 13.85 0.88 -13.75
N HIS A 147 12.66 1.45 -13.95
CA HIS A 147 12.50 2.78 -14.56
C HIS A 147 12.39 3.94 -13.57
N ALA A 148 12.01 3.67 -12.30
CA ALA A 148 11.81 4.71 -11.30
C ALA A 148 12.68 4.52 -10.04
N VAL A 149 12.76 3.30 -9.50
CA VAL A 149 13.48 3.06 -8.23
C VAL A 149 15.00 3.10 -8.42
N VAL A 150 15.53 2.32 -9.37
CA VAL A 150 16.98 2.25 -9.62
C VAL A 150 17.57 3.62 -10.01
N PRO A 151 16.98 4.39 -10.94
CA PRO A 151 17.54 5.70 -11.30
C PRO A 151 17.40 6.74 -10.18
N PHE A 152 16.38 6.61 -9.32
CA PHE A 152 16.22 7.49 -8.16
C PHE A 152 17.27 7.19 -7.08
N GLU A 153 17.55 5.92 -6.81
CA GLU A 153 18.62 5.50 -5.88
C GLU A 153 20.00 5.92 -6.39
N ASN A 154 20.22 5.88 -7.70
CA ASN A 154 21.44 6.36 -8.34
C ASN A 154 21.53 7.90 -8.44
N GLN A 155 20.53 8.63 -7.95
CA GLN A 155 20.43 10.10 -8.04
C GLN A 155 20.45 10.64 -9.48
N GLU A 156 20.03 9.83 -10.46
CA GLU A 156 19.95 10.21 -11.87
C GLU A 156 18.66 11.00 -12.19
N ILE A 157 17.63 10.85 -11.35
CA ILE A 157 16.34 11.53 -11.47
C ILE A 157 15.91 12.16 -10.14
N ASP A 158 15.19 13.28 -10.23
CA ASP A 158 14.56 13.90 -9.07
C ASP A 158 13.30 13.15 -8.63
N GLN A 159 12.84 13.39 -7.40
CA GLN A 159 11.67 12.75 -6.81
C GLN A 159 10.40 12.94 -7.65
N GLU A 160 10.20 14.12 -8.25
CA GLU A 160 9.03 14.41 -9.09
C GLU A 160 9.04 13.55 -10.37
N GLU A 161 10.19 13.43 -11.01
CA GLU A 161 10.37 12.63 -12.22
C GLU A 161 10.28 11.12 -11.91
N ALA A 162 10.78 10.68 -10.75
CA ALA A 162 10.62 9.30 -10.28
C ALA A 162 9.16 8.91 -10.09
N ILE A 163 8.34 9.80 -9.51
CA ILE A 163 6.90 9.57 -9.35
C ILE A 163 6.21 9.49 -10.72
N LYS A 164 6.59 10.38 -11.66
CA LYS A 164 6.01 10.39 -13.00
C LYS A 164 6.33 9.11 -13.77
N ARG A 165 7.60 8.71 -13.85
CA ARG A 165 8.04 7.47 -14.51
C ARG A 165 7.51 6.21 -13.82
N GLY A 166 7.38 6.23 -12.50
CA GLY A 166 6.78 5.12 -11.75
C GLY A 166 5.27 4.97 -12.00
N MET A 167 4.60 6.04 -12.42
CA MET A 167 3.17 6.02 -12.72
C MET A 167 2.87 5.51 -14.12
N ASP A 168 3.79 5.61 -15.08
CA ASP A 168 3.56 5.18 -16.47
C ASP A 168 3.25 3.67 -16.59
N PRO A 169 4.02 2.74 -15.98
CA PRO A 169 3.69 1.32 -16.01
C PRO A 169 2.34 1.00 -15.35
N LEU A 170 1.96 1.75 -14.31
CA LEU A 170 0.66 1.60 -13.66
C LEU A 170 -0.47 2.09 -14.57
N ARG A 171 -0.26 3.18 -15.31
CA ARG A 171 -1.21 3.68 -16.31
C ARG A 171 -1.43 2.67 -17.43
N ASP A 172 -0.35 2.08 -17.95
CA ASP A 172 -0.43 1.01 -18.96
C ASP A 172 -1.26 -0.18 -18.46
N PHE A 173 -0.98 -0.62 -17.24
CA PHE A 173 -1.72 -1.71 -16.61
C PHE A 173 -3.21 -1.37 -16.48
N MET A 174 -3.55 -0.21 -15.90
CA MET A 174 -4.94 0.22 -15.72
C MET A 174 -5.68 0.32 -17.07
N PHE A 175 -5.04 0.90 -18.08
CA PHE A 175 -5.65 1.06 -19.40
C PHE A 175 -5.94 -0.29 -20.05
N SER A 176 -5.04 -1.26 -19.94
CA SER A 176 -5.24 -2.61 -20.48
C SER A 176 -6.44 -3.36 -19.89
N GLN A 177 -6.81 -3.04 -18.65
CA GLN A 177 -7.89 -3.71 -17.91
C GLN A 177 -9.20 -2.91 -17.90
N THR A 178 -9.16 -1.62 -18.25
CA THR A 178 -10.34 -0.76 -18.19
C THR A 178 -11.19 -0.94 -19.46
N MET A 179 -12.49 -1.15 -19.29
CA MET A 179 -13.39 -1.21 -20.43
C MET A 179 -13.52 0.16 -21.10
N THR A 180 -13.44 0.19 -22.44
CA THR A 180 -13.61 1.40 -23.28
C THR A 180 -14.88 2.20 -22.93
N LYS A 181 -15.98 1.50 -22.62
CA LYS A 181 -17.25 2.13 -22.22
C LYS A 181 -17.15 2.91 -20.91
N ASP A 182 -16.34 2.44 -19.96
CA ASP A 182 -16.19 3.08 -18.65
C ASP A 182 -15.29 4.31 -18.76
N VAL A 183 -14.20 4.22 -19.52
CA VAL A 183 -13.37 5.39 -19.86
C VAL A 183 -14.21 6.45 -20.56
N LYS A 184 -14.99 6.06 -21.58
CA LYS A 184 -15.84 6.99 -22.34
C LYS A 184 -16.85 7.71 -21.43
N LEU A 185 -17.48 6.98 -20.51
CA LEU A 185 -18.42 7.56 -19.55
C LEU A 185 -17.77 8.66 -18.71
N PHE A 186 -16.59 8.41 -18.12
CA PHE A 186 -15.93 9.42 -17.30
C PHE A 186 -15.35 10.58 -18.14
N MET A 187 -14.91 10.32 -19.37
CA MET A 187 -14.49 11.39 -20.30
C MET A 187 -15.66 12.30 -20.67
N GLU A 188 -16.85 11.74 -20.91
CA GLU A 188 -18.09 12.49 -21.16
C GLU A 188 -18.50 13.33 -19.95
N ILE A 189 -18.46 12.75 -18.74
CA ILE A 189 -18.72 13.46 -17.48
C ILE A 189 -17.74 14.61 -17.29
N ALA A 190 -16.46 14.40 -17.62
CA ALA A 190 -15.42 15.41 -17.51
C ALA A 190 -15.42 16.43 -18.67
N LYS A 191 -16.24 16.23 -19.71
CA LYS A 191 -16.29 17.03 -20.95
C LYS A 191 -14.92 17.11 -21.65
N VAL A 192 -14.17 16.01 -21.63
CA VAL A 192 -12.86 15.91 -22.30
C VAL A 192 -13.01 15.03 -23.54
N ASN A 193 -12.53 15.50 -24.68
CA ASN A 193 -12.54 14.71 -25.91
C ASN A 193 -11.48 13.61 -25.82
N TRP A 194 -11.86 12.39 -26.21
CA TRP A 194 -10.97 11.24 -26.22
C TRP A 194 -10.69 10.80 -27.65
N ASP A 195 -9.40 10.65 -27.99
CA ASP A 195 -8.90 10.20 -29.28
C ASP A 195 -8.63 8.68 -29.33
N GLY A 196 -8.88 7.95 -28.24
CA GLY A 196 -8.57 6.52 -28.13
C GLY A 196 -7.19 6.22 -27.55
N SER A 197 -6.34 7.23 -27.35
CA SER A 197 -5.01 7.07 -26.79
C SER A 197 -5.02 7.00 -25.26
N LEU A 198 -3.96 6.42 -24.68
CA LEU A 198 -3.69 6.43 -23.24
C LEU A 198 -3.22 7.80 -22.76
N ASP A 199 -2.43 8.51 -23.56
CA ASP A 199 -1.76 9.75 -23.17
C ASP A 199 -2.74 10.90 -22.93
N THR A 200 -3.86 10.87 -23.65
CA THR A 200 -4.91 11.88 -23.55
C THR A 200 -5.80 11.72 -22.32
N ILE A 201 -5.69 10.61 -21.58
CA ILE A 201 -6.52 10.34 -20.41
C ILE A 201 -5.83 10.85 -19.13
N PRO A 202 -6.38 11.86 -18.45
CA PRO A 202 -5.87 12.32 -17.16
C PRO A 202 -5.99 11.24 -16.08
N ASN A 203 -5.05 11.20 -15.12
CA ASN A 203 -5.10 10.25 -13.98
C ASN A 203 -6.40 10.36 -13.16
N ARG A 204 -6.93 11.59 -13.02
CA ARG A 204 -8.22 11.87 -12.37
C ARG A 204 -9.40 11.13 -13.02
N ILE A 205 -9.28 10.75 -14.29
CA ILE A 205 -10.30 10.02 -15.06
C ILE A 205 -9.97 8.54 -15.12
N LEU A 206 -8.71 8.20 -15.41
CA LEU A 206 -8.27 6.81 -15.55
C LEU A 206 -8.49 5.99 -14.29
N ILE A 207 -8.09 6.52 -13.12
CA ILE A 207 -8.18 5.81 -11.84
C ILE A 207 -9.63 5.44 -11.48
N PRO A 208 -10.59 6.37 -11.43
CA PRO A 208 -11.98 6.00 -11.12
C PRO A 208 -12.61 5.13 -12.22
N SER A 209 -12.25 5.33 -13.49
CA SER A 209 -12.73 4.46 -14.59
C SER A 209 -12.27 3.02 -14.40
N PHE A 210 -11.00 2.83 -14.05
CA PHE A 210 -10.41 1.52 -13.75
C PHE A 210 -11.11 0.86 -12.57
N ILE A 211 -11.28 1.56 -11.44
CA ILE A 211 -11.95 1.00 -10.26
C ILE A 211 -13.36 0.53 -10.60
N ILE A 212 -14.15 1.33 -11.34
CA ILE A 212 -15.51 0.93 -11.75
C ILE A 212 -15.48 -0.27 -12.70
N SER A 213 -14.54 -0.31 -13.64
CA SER A 213 -14.35 -1.43 -14.57
C SER A 213 -14.00 -2.73 -13.84
N GLU A 214 -13.08 -2.66 -12.88
CA GLU A 214 -12.68 -3.79 -12.01
C GLU A 214 -13.84 -4.28 -11.16
N LEU A 215 -14.56 -3.36 -10.50
CA LEU A 215 -15.75 -3.69 -9.72
C LEU A 215 -16.77 -4.41 -10.58
N ARG A 216 -17.17 -3.83 -11.72
CA ARG A 216 -18.14 -4.46 -12.62
C ARG A 216 -17.71 -5.86 -13.02
N THR A 217 -16.46 -6.03 -13.46
CA THR A 217 -15.94 -7.32 -13.90
C THR A 217 -15.94 -8.33 -12.74
N ALA A 218 -15.55 -7.91 -11.55
CA ALA A 218 -15.54 -8.75 -10.36
C ALA A 218 -16.95 -9.20 -9.95
N PHE A 219 -17.93 -8.30 -10.01
CA PHE A 219 -19.34 -8.61 -9.74
C PHE A 219 -19.90 -9.59 -10.78
N ILE A 220 -19.58 -9.42 -12.06
CA ILE A 220 -20.02 -10.36 -13.12
C ILE A 220 -19.44 -11.76 -12.84
N ILE A 221 -18.13 -11.86 -12.59
CA ILE A 221 -17.47 -13.13 -12.27
C ILE A 221 -18.06 -13.74 -11.00
N GLY A 222 -18.23 -12.93 -9.95
CA GLY A 222 -18.83 -13.36 -8.68
C GLY A 222 -20.23 -13.92 -8.87
N PHE A 223 -21.06 -13.25 -9.69
CA PHE A 223 -22.41 -13.71 -9.99
C PHE A 223 -22.41 -15.03 -10.78
N ILE A 224 -21.54 -15.16 -11.78
CA ILE A 224 -21.38 -16.41 -12.55
C ILE A 224 -21.00 -17.58 -11.63
N ILE A 225 -20.09 -17.36 -10.67
CA ILE A 225 -19.71 -18.35 -9.67
C ILE A 225 -20.89 -18.69 -8.76
N TYR A 226 -21.72 -17.71 -8.39
CA TYR A 226 -22.83 -17.88 -7.45
C TYR A 226 -24.01 -18.68 -8.02
N ILE A 227 -24.31 -18.55 -9.32
CA ILE A 227 -25.43 -19.23 -10.01
C ILE A 227 -25.51 -20.74 -9.74
N PRO A 228 -24.47 -21.57 -9.96
CA PRO A 228 -24.57 -23.02 -9.78
C PRO A 228 -24.91 -23.40 -8.33
N PHE A 229 -24.39 -22.69 -7.34
CA PHE A 229 -24.69 -22.97 -5.93
C PHE A 229 -26.14 -22.64 -5.57
N ILE A 230 -26.69 -21.52 -6.08
CA ILE A 230 -28.12 -21.22 -5.91
C ILE A 230 -28.98 -22.35 -6.49
N VAL A 231 -28.65 -22.82 -7.69
CA VAL A 231 -29.44 -23.88 -8.34
C VAL A 231 -29.44 -25.14 -7.49
N ILE A 232 -28.29 -25.53 -6.93
CA ILE A 232 -28.20 -26.68 -6.02
C ILE A 232 -29.06 -26.46 -4.78
N ASP A 233 -28.99 -25.27 -4.16
CA ASP A 233 -29.75 -24.96 -2.94
C ASP A 233 -31.26 -25.00 -3.20
N MET A 234 -31.72 -24.41 -4.30
CA MET A 234 -33.13 -24.47 -4.72
C MET A 234 -33.60 -25.91 -4.98
N VAL A 235 -32.76 -26.74 -5.61
CA VAL A 235 -33.09 -28.16 -5.87
C VAL A 235 -33.17 -28.94 -4.57
N VAL A 236 -32.17 -28.83 -3.68
CA VAL A 236 -32.15 -29.54 -2.39
C VAL A 236 -33.33 -29.13 -1.52
N ALA A 237 -33.65 -27.84 -1.44
CA ALA A 237 -34.81 -27.35 -0.71
C ALA A 237 -36.13 -27.91 -1.27
N SER A 238 -36.28 -27.99 -2.59
CA SER A 238 -37.48 -28.57 -3.22
C SER A 238 -37.64 -30.07 -2.93
N VAL A 239 -36.53 -30.81 -2.90
CA VAL A 239 -36.53 -32.24 -2.56
C VAL A 239 -36.86 -32.45 -1.08
N LEU A 240 -36.24 -31.69 -0.17
CA LEU A 240 -36.51 -31.77 1.26
C LEU A 240 -37.96 -31.38 1.60
N MET A 241 -38.49 -30.32 0.99
CA MET A 241 -39.90 -29.94 1.14
C MET A 241 -40.84 -31.03 0.60
N SER A 242 -40.48 -31.68 -0.51
CA SER A 242 -41.25 -32.81 -1.08
C SER A 242 -41.22 -34.07 -0.20
N MET A 243 -40.22 -34.23 0.67
CA MET A 243 -40.16 -35.34 1.65
C MET A 243 -41.03 -35.09 2.89
N GLY A 244 -41.68 -33.93 3.01
CA GLY A 244 -42.70 -33.67 4.03
C GLY A 244 -42.19 -33.26 5.42
N MET A 245 -40.90 -33.01 5.59
CA MET A 245 -40.31 -32.61 6.89
C MET A 245 -40.43 -31.10 7.14
N MET A 246 -41.63 -30.52 7.05
CA MET A 246 -41.79 -29.07 7.20
C MET A 246 -41.75 -28.60 8.66
N MET A 247 -41.91 -29.49 9.64
CA MET A 247 -41.90 -29.09 11.06
C MET A 247 -41.73 -30.29 12.00
N LEU A 248 -40.48 -30.68 12.30
CA LEU A 248 -40.17 -31.26 13.60
C LEU A 248 -39.46 -30.16 14.39
N PRO A 249 -40.11 -29.55 15.40
CA PRO A 249 -39.46 -28.56 16.25
C PRO A 249 -38.23 -29.22 16.91
N PRO A 250 -37.09 -28.51 17.02
CA PRO A 250 -35.90 -29.07 17.64
C PRO A 250 -36.21 -29.36 19.10
N THR A 251 -36.37 -30.64 19.45
CA THR A 251 -36.38 -31.06 20.85
C THR A 251 -34.98 -30.78 21.40
N PRO A 252 -34.83 -29.92 22.42
CA PRO A 252 -33.60 -29.89 23.20
C PRO A 252 -33.47 -31.27 23.82
N TRP A 253 -32.35 -31.96 23.59
CA TRP A 253 -32.01 -33.24 24.22
C TRP A 253 -31.86 -33.15 25.76
N THR A 254 -32.34 -32.08 26.40
CA THR A 254 -32.14 -31.74 27.82
C THR A 254 -33.38 -31.98 28.68
N SER A 255 -34.27 -32.91 28.32
CA SER A 255 -35.48 -33.21 29.11
C SER A 255 -35.69 -34.68 29.44
N ASP A 256 -34.62 -35.46 29.65
CA ASP A 256 -34.72 -36.69 30.44
C ASP A 256 -34.26 -36.41 31.88
N PRO A 257 -35.16 -36.40 32.89
CA PRO A 257 -34.81 -36.25 34.29
C PRO A 257 -34.49 -37.58 34.99
N SER A 258 -34.21 -38.66 34.25
CA SER A 258 -33.71 -39.91 34.82
C SER A 258 -32.32 -40.25 34.27
N TRP A 259 -31.39 -40.52 35.20
CA TRP A 259 -29.95 -40.82 35.06
C TRP A 259 -28.99 -39.64 35.27
#